data_AF-A0A9W8EGW2-F1
#
_entry.id   AF-A0A9W8EGW2-F1
#
_cell.length_a   1.000
_cell.length_b   1.000
_cell.length_c   1.000
_cell.angle_alpha   90.00
_cell.angle_beta   90.00
_cell.angle_gamma   90.00
#
_symmetry.space_group_name_H-M   'P 1'
#
loop_
_entity.id
_entity.type
_entity.pdbx_description
1 polymer ?
#
loop_
_entity_poly.entity_id
_entity_poly.type
_entity_poly.pdbx_seq_one_letter_code
_entity_poly.pdbx_strand_id
1 'polypeptide(L)'
;MNAARSALTLARFGRKAAGVPPQFRLLRQQSTYARPAAGVNPAYDESVKLIDAYATKKRAEAELAAKELAQAEGSGASCEHVSALKKKWFDLAVEADINDSEVLWNAKNGLFDLTRPVYLHLKEQAWRGRPLEILMQRLLQMYVLPDLLDPRDVGTPEAQLNLTLSGSPDLILEPGSIISPSDAREQLEIELVKFHEDSRLHTLVMVDLDEPLEAQQTFREQFHWVVANLPFSKSQSKANTADGLVLLPYIPPHPARGTPAHRYAVVLFEQGEGGLKRLEATNVSRDSVLRNFVAQHGLRPAGISFFRASWTEAVDDIYRDVLKQTPPNYGVPPTLRSDIGPDGRKINVYKNY
;
A
#
# COMPACT_ATOMS: atom_id res chain seq x y z
N MET A 1 38.14 -60.67 37.48
CA MET A 1 38.09 -59.86 38.72
C MET A 1 38.64 -58.47 38.41
N ASN A 2 37.99 -57.45 38.98
CA ASN A 2 38.18 -56.00 38.83
C ASN A 2 37.70 -55.37 37.52
N ALA A 3 36.99 -54.24 37.49
CA ALA A 3 35.96 -53.62 38.33
C ALA A 3 35.56 -52.35 37.54
N ALA A 4 34.28 -51.99 37.59
CA ALA A 4 33.70 -50.83 36.92
C ALA A 4 34.31 -49.48 37.35
N ARG A 5 34.22 -48.48 36.47
CA ARG A 5 33.91 -47.09 36.87
C ARG A 5 33.30 -46.28 35.73
N SER A 6 32.21 -45.60 36.09
CA SER A 6 31.36 -44.71 35.31
C SER A 6 31.99 -43.31 35.16
N ALA A 7 31.74 -42.65 34.03
CA ALA A 7 31.67 -41.19 33.94
C ALA A 7 30.79 -40.76 32.75
N LEU A 8 29.72 -40.03 33.04
CA LEU A 8 28.91 -39.28 32.06
C LEU A 8 29.77 -38.20 31.38
N THR A 9 29.42 -37.79 30.15
CA THR A 9 28.85 -36.45 29.82
C THR A 9 28.91 -36.12 28.32
N LEU A 10 27.73 -35.83 27.75
CA LEU A 10 27.35 -34.98 26.61
C LEU A 10 28.35 -34.67 25.46
N ALA A 11 27.95 -35.03 24.23
CA ALA A 11 27.66 -34.06 23.15
C ALA A 11 27.22 -34.80 21.87
N ARG A 12 25.90 -34.89 21.63
CA ARG A 12 25.35 -35.26 20.31
C ARG A 12 25.32 -34.00 19.44
N PHE A 13 26.24 -33.88 18.49
CA PHE A 13 26.09 -32.94 17.38
C PHE A 13 25.00 -33.45 16.44
N GLY A 14 23.77 -32.96 16.64
CA GLY A 14 22.69 -33.10 15.68
C GLY A 14 23.03 -32.30 14.41
N ARG A 15 23.08 -32.99 13.27
CA ARG A 15 23.10 -32.37 11.95
C ARG A 15 21.85 -31.49 11.83
N LYS A 16 22.04 -30.17 11.72
CA LYS A 16 20.98 -29.26 11.27
C LYS A 16 20.56 -29.72 9.87
N ALA A 17 19.36 -30.27 9.76
CA ALA A 17 18.71 -30.43 8.48
C ALA A 17 18.62 -29.04 7.83
N ALA A 18 19.11 -28.93 6.59
CA ALA A 18 18.97 -27.74 5.78
C ALA A 18 17.49 -27.36 5.73
N GLY A 19 17.18 -26.14 6.16
CA GLY A 19 15.82 -25.61 6.11
C GLY A 19 15.34 -25.61 4.67
N VAL A 20 14.23 -26.30 4.43
CA VAL A 20 13.45 -26.15 3.21
C VAL A 20 13.04 -24.66 3.16
N PRO A 21 13.31 -23.93 2.06
CA PRO A 21 12.81 -22.57 1.91
C PRO A 21 11.28 -22.59 2.07
N PRO A 22 10.66 -21.55 2.66
CA PRO A 22 9.20 -21.53 2.80
C PRO A 22 8.58 -21.77 1.43
N GLN A 23 7.86 -22.89 1.29
CA GLN A 23 7.12 -23.18 0.07
C GLN A 23 6.06 -22.10 -0.06
N PHE A 24 6.24 -21.20 -1.03
CA PHE A 24 5.25 -20.20 -1.38
C PHE A 24 3.97 -20.92 -1.77
N ARG A 25 2.94 -20.77 -0.94
CA ARG A 25 1.63 -21.33 -1.19
C ARG A 25 1.02 -20.49 -2.30
N LEU A 26 1.01 -21.00 -3.53
CA LEU A 26 0.26 -20.40 -4.62
C LEU A 26 -1.15 -20.07 -4.11
N LEU A 27 -1.55 -18.80 -4.21
CA LEU A 27 -2.87 -18.33 -3.82
C LEU A 27 -3.91 -19.01 -4.71
N ARG A 28 -4.55 -20.05 -4.17
CA ARG A 28 -5.59 -20.79 -4.87
C ARG A 28 -6.84 -19.93 -4.88
N GLN A 29 -7.31 -19.51 -6.05
CA GLN A 29 -8.48 -18.63 -6.17
C GLN A 29 -9.82 -19.27 -5.74
N GLN A 30 -9.85 -20.60 -5.54
CA GLN A 30 -11.07 -21.33 -5.18
C GLN A 30 -11.05 -21.76 -3.71
N SER A 31 -12.20 -21.55 -3.06
CA SER A 31 -12.51 -22.06 -1.72
C SER A 31 -12.25 -23.56 -1.66
N THR A 32 -11.52 -24.02 -0.65
CA THR A 32 -11.41 -25.45 -0.31
C THR A 32 -12.21 -25.78 0.93
N TYR A 33 -13.12 -24.90 1.33
CA TYR A 33 -13.95 -25.10 2.50
C TYR A 33 -14.90 -26.28 2.27
N ALA A 34 -14.93 -27.19 3.24
CA ALA A 34 -15.91 -28.27 3.29
C ALA A 34 -16.68 -28.16 4.60
N ARG A 35 -18.01 -28.10 4.51
CA ARG A 35 -18.86 -28.12 5.70
C ARG A 35 -18.66 -29.46 6.44
N PRO A 36 -18.58 -29.45 7.77
CA PRO A 36 -18.62 -30.68 8.57
C PRO A 36 -19.83 -31.55 8.21
N ALA A 37 -19.68 -32.87 8.33
CA ALA A 37 -20.77 -33.79 8.06
C ALA A 37 -21.95 -33.55 9.04
N ALA A 38 -23.16 -33.43 8.48
CA ALA A 38 -24.37 -33.27 9.26
C ALA A 38 -24.64 -34.52 10.14
N GLY A 39 -25.20 -34.31 11.33
CA GLY A 39 -25.54 -35.38 12.28
C GLY A 39 -24.38 -35.82 13.19
N VAL A 40 -23.17 -35.29 12.99
CA VAL A 40 -22.02 -35.56 13.88
C VAL A 40 -22.11 -34.74 15.16
N ASN A 41 -22.56 -33.49 15.08
CA ASN A 41 -22.73 -32.61 16.23
C ASN A 41 -24.09 -31.91 16.16
N PRO A 42 -25.07 -32.32 16.98
CA PRO A 42 -26.40 -31.72 16.99
C PRO A 42 -26.38 -30.20 17.24
N ALA A 43 -25.45 -29.71 18.07
CA ALA A 43 -25.34 -28.27 18.34
C ALA A 43 -24.87 -27.49 17.11
N TYR A 44 -23.99 -28.08 16.30
CA TYR A 44 -23.57 -27.48 15.03
C TYR A 44 -24.74 -27.44 14.04
N ASP A 45 -25.46 -28.55 13.91
CA ASP A 45 -26.59 -28.64 12.97
C ASP A 45 -27.70 -27.62 13.32
N GLU A 46 -28.04 -27.45 14.59
CA GLU A 46 -29.00 -26.42 15.03
C GLU A 46 -28.45 -25.00 14.83
N SER A 47 -27.14 -24.79 15.02
CA SER A 47 -26.53 -23.48 14.76
C SER A 47 -26.60 -23.08 13.29
N VAL A 48 -26.38 -24.02 12.36
CA VAL A 48 -26.48 -23.79 10.91
C VAL A 48 -27.92 -23.43 10.54
N LYS A 49 -28.92 -24.14 11.08
CA LYS A 49 -30.34 -23.79 10.86
C LYS A 49 -30.66 -22.38 11.31
N LEU A 50 -30.16 -21.97 12.47
CA LEU A 50 -30.38 -20.61 13.00
C LEU A 50 -29.71 -19.55 12.12
N ILE A 51 -28.46 -19.80 11.68
CA ILE A 51 -27.73 -18.91 10.79
C ILE A 51 -28.45 -18.78 9.45
N ASP A 52 -28.91 -19.90 8.86
CA ASP A 52 -29.62 -19.90 7.58
C ASP A 52 -30.98 -19.19 7.68
N ALA A 53 -31.73 -19.40 8.77
CA ALA A 53 -32.99 -18.71 9.02
C ALA A 53 -32.80 -17.20 9.22
N TYR A 54 -31.73 -16.80 9.92
CA TYR A 54 -31.38 -15.39 10.08
C TYR A 54 -30.95 -14.76 8.76
N ALA A 55 -30.08 -15.43 8.01
CA ALA A 55 -29.57 -14.99 6.73
C ALA A 55 -30.69 -14.81 5.71
N THR A 56 -31.64 -15.76 5.61
CA THR A 56 -32.79 -15.65 4.71
C THR A 56 -33.68 -14.44 5.03
N LYS A 57 -33.93 -14.18 6.32
CA LYS A 57 -34.65 -12.98 6.77
C LYS A 57 -33.92 -11.70 6.36
N LYS A 58 -32.61 -11.62 6.62
CA LYS A 58 -31.79 -10.45 6.31
C LYS A 58 -31.62 -10.21 4.80
N ARG A 59 -31.49 -11.27 4.00
CA ARG A 59 -31.48 -11.15 2.53
C ARG A 59 -32.80 -10.60 2.01
N ALA A 60 -33.94 -11.04 2.54
CA ALA A 60 -35.24 -10.46 2.17
C ALA A 60 -35.34 -8.97 2.54
N GLU A 61 -34.86 -8.57 3.71
CA GLU A 61 -34.76 -7.15 4.11
C GLU A 61 -33.83 -6.35 3.17
N ALA A 62 -32.68 -6.92 2.78
CA ALA A 62 -31.75 -6.29 1.84
C ALA A 62 -32.36 -6.14 0.44
N GLU A 63 -33.11 -7.14 -0.05
CA GLU A 63 -33.83 -7.04 -1.33
C GLU A 63 -34.89 -5.94 -1.34
N LEU A 64 -35.60 -5.74 -0.22
CA LEU A 64 -36.53 -4.63 -0.05
C LEU A 64 -35.78 -3.29 -0.06
N ALA A 65 -34.68 -3.18 0.68
CA ALA A 65 -33.84 -1.98 0.68
C ALA A 65 -33.25 -1.66 -0.71
N ALA A 66 -32.91 -2.69 -1.51
CA ALA A 66 -32.44 -2.53 -2.88
C ALA A 66 -33.55 -1.97 -3.80
N LYS A 67 -34.81 -2.41 -3.61
CA LYS A 67 -35.97 -1.85 -4.34
C LYS A 67 -36.23 -0.40 -3.95
N GLU A 68 -36.15 -0.08 -2.65
CA GLU A 68 -36.26 1.30 -2.14
C GLU A 68 -35.18 2.19 -2.77
N LEU A 69 -33.93 1.71 -2.80
CA LEU A 69 -32.81 2.42 -3.40
C LEU A 69 -33.04 2.69 -4.90
N ALA A 70 -33.47 1.69 -5.66
CA ALA A 70 -33.74 1.83 -7.09
C ALA A 70 -34.87 2.85 -7.37
N GLN A 71 -35.89 2.90 -6.51
CA GLN A 71 -36.96 3.91 -6.62
C GLN A 71 -36.46 5.32 -6.28
N ALA A 72 -35.60 5.45 -5.27
CA ALA A 72 -35.00 6.74 -4.88
C ALA A 72 -34.09 7.29 -5.98
N GLU A 73 -33.27 6.44 -6.62
CA GLU A 73 -32.42 6.82 -7.75
C GLU A 73 -33.27 7.23 -8.97
N GLY A 74 -34.37 6.50 -9.26
CA GLY A 74 -35.27 6.81 -10.37
C GLY A 74 -36.12 8.08 -10.19
N SER A 75 -36.41 8.47 -8.94
CA SER A 75 -37.22 9.67 -8.62
C SER A 75 -36.39 10.95 -8.47
N GLY A 76 -35.06 10.86 -8.61
CA GLY A 76 -34.17 12.02 -8.43
C GLY A 76 -34.13 12.52 -6.99
N ALA A 77 -34.23 11.61 -6.01
CA ALA A 77 -34.16 11.96 -4.60
C ALA A 77 -32.81 12.61 -4.22
N SER A 78 -32.77 13.30 -3.07
CA SER A 78 -31.55 13.92 -2.56
C SER A 78 -30.38 12.92 -2.45
N CYS A 79 -29.17 13.36 -2.79
CA CYS A 79 -27.94 12.55 -2.73
C CYS A 79 -27.69 11.95 -1.33
N GLU A 80 -28.03 12.70 -0.27
CA GLU A 80 -27.93 12.24 1.12
C GLU A 80 -28.88 11.07 1.40
N HIS A 81 -30.09 11.10 0.84
CA HIS A 81 -31.05 10.03 0.99
C HIS A 81 -30.61 8.77 0.25
N VAL A 82 -30.11 8.91 -0.97
CA VAL A 82 -29.58 7.80 -1.78
C VAL A 82 -28.39 7.15 -1.09
N SER A 83 -27.43 7.95 -0.59
CA SER A 83 -26.27 7.42 0.14
C SER A 83 -26.66 6.72 1.45
N ALA A 84 -27.66 7.22 2.19
CA ALA A 84 -28.19 6.57 3.39
C ALA A 84 -28.86 5.21 3.06
N LEU A 85 -29.64 5.13 1.98
CA LEU A 85 -30.24 3.87 1.51
C LEU A 85 -29.17 2.88 1.04
N LYS A 86 -28.14 3.33 0.32
CA LYS A 86 -26.99 2.49 -0.07
C LYS A 86 -26.30 1.88 1.14
N LYS A 87 -26.03 2.70 2.16
CA LYS A 87 -25.45 2.23 3.42
C LYS A 87 -26.35 1.19 4.11
N LYS A 88 -27.66 1.47 4.22
CA LYS A 88 -28.64 0.54 4.81
C LYS A 88 -28.66 -0.80 4.07
N TRP A 89 -28.68 -0.77 2.74
CA TRP A 89 -28.61 -1.98 1.91
C TRP A 89 -27.30 -2.74 2.14
N PHE A 90 -26.17 -2.05 2.14
CA PHE A 90 -24.86 -2.64 2.35
C PHE A 90 -24.77 -3.32 3.72
N ASP A 91 -25.20 -2.64 4.79
CA ASP A 91 -25.19 -3.17 6.15
C ASP A 91 -26.06 -4.43 6.28
N LEU A 92 -27.26 -4.44 5.70
CA LEU A 92 -28.14 -5.62 5.68
C LEU A 92 -27.56 -6.79 4.86
N ALA A 93 -26.92 -6.49 3.73
CA ALA A 93 -26.26 -7.49 2.91
C ALA A 93 -25.04 -8.10 3.63
N VAL A 94 -24.30 -7.31 4.39
CA VAL A 94 -23.21 -7.78 5.25
C VAL A 94 -23.74 -8.66 6.38
N GLU A 95 -24.75 -8.19 7.13
CA GLU A 95 -25.37 -8.94 8.22
C GLU A 95 -25.90 -10.31 7.77
N ALA A 96 -26.38 -10.42 6.53
CA ALA A 96 -26.90 -11.66 5.99
C ALA A 96 -25.86 -12.79 5.86
N ASP A 97 -24.63 -12.48 5.43
CA ASP A 97 -23.62 -13.52 5.19
C ASP A 97 -22.42 -13.47 6.16
N ILE A 98 -22.33 -12.49 7.08
CA ILE A 98 -21.18 -12.35 7.99
C ILE A 98 -20.94 -13.58 8.86
N ASN A 99 -22.01 -14.32 9.20
CA ASN A 99 -21.96 -15.52 10.02
C ASN A 99 -21.82 -16.82 9.21
N ASP A 100 -21.73 -16.74 7.88
CA ASP A 100 -21.52 -17.92 7.04
C ASP A 100 -20.10 -18.47 7.27
N SER A 101 -20.04 -19.76 7.60
CA SER A 101 -18.80 -20.45 7.92
C SER A 101 -17.83 -20.53 6.73
N GLU A 102 -18.33 -20.62 5.50
CA GLU A 102 -17.50 -20.59 4.30
C GLU A 102 -16.89 -19.20 4.08
N VAL A 103 -17.71 -18.15 4.26
CA VAL A 103 -17.28 -16.76 4.09
C VAL A 103 -16.17 -16.43 5.08
N LEU A 104 -16.36 -16.75 6.35
CA LEU A 104 -15.36 -16.55 7.40
C LEU A 104 -14.09 -17.37 7.17
N TRP A 105 -14.22 -18.61 6.71
CA TRP A 105 -13.06 -19.45 6.38
C TRP A 105 -12.26 -18.86 5.21
N ASN A 106 -12.93 -18.43 4.13
CA ASN A 106 -12.29 -17.80 2.98
C ASN A 106 -11.57 -16.51 3.37
N ALA A 107 -12.25 -15.64 4.12
CA ALA A 107 -11.67 -14.38 4.60
C ALA A 107 -10.43 -14.62 5.48
N LYS A 108 -10.47 -15.62 6.38
CA LYS A 108 -9.33 -16.00 7.22
C LYS A 108 -8.13 -16.51 6.41
N ASN A 109 -8.36 -17.11 5.25
CA ASN A 109 -7.32 -17.59 4.34
C ASN A 109 -6.89 -16.53 3.31
N GLY A 110 -7.41 -15.30 3.38
CA GLY A 110 -7.06 -14.22 2.48
C GLY A 110 -7.77 -14.26 1.11
N LEU A 111 -8.78 -15.12 0.96
CA LEU A 111 -9.59 -15.23 -0.24
C LEU A 111 -10.79 -14.29 -0.14
N PHE A 112 -10.65 -13.09 -0.71
CA PHE A 112 -11.69 -12.07 -0.71
C PHE A 112 -12.24 -11.87 -2.12
N ASP A 113 -13.53 -12.12 -2.30
CA ASP A 113 -14.25 -11.71 -3.50
C ASP A 113 -14.85 -10.32 -3.27
N LEU A 114 -14.13 -9.28 -3.71
CA LEU A 114 -14.49 -7.88 -3.50
C LEU A 114 -15.80 -7.45 -4.21
N THR A 115 -16.38 -8.31 -5.07
CA THR A 115 -17.70 -8.05 -5.64
C THR A 115 -18.81 -8.20 -4.59
N ARG A 116 -18.61 -9.04 -3.56
CA ARG A 116 -19.57 -9.27 -2.49
C ARG A 116 -19.38 -8.25 -1.35
N PRO A 117 -20.45 -7.62 -0.84
CA PRO A 117 -20.39 -6.65 0.27
C PRO A 117 -19.69 -7.18 1.53
N VAL A 118 -19.92 -8.46 1.86
CA VAL A 118 -19.43 -9.08 3.09
C VAL A 118 -17.90 -9.19 3.08
N TYR A 119 -17.31 -9.59 1.95
CA TYR A 119 -15.86 -9.64 1.82
C TYR A 119 -15.22 -8.25 1.81
N LEU A 120 -15.89 -7.24 1.24
CA LEU A 120 -15.43 -5.85 1.34
C LEU A 120 -15.35 -5.40 2.79
N HIS A 121 -16.41 -5.63 3.57
CA HIS A 121 -16.43 -5.28 4.99
C HIS A 121 -15.35 -6.02 5.79
N LEU A 122 -15.23 -7.34 5.60
CA LEU A 122 -14.21 -8.14 6.28
C LEU A 122 -12.78 -7.74 5.85
N LYS A 123 -12.57 -7.38 4.59
CA LYS A 123 -11.29 -6.87 4.08
C LYS A 123 -10.96 -5.51 4.68
N GLU A 124 -11.94 -4.61 4.76
CA GLU A 124 -11.78 -3.30 5.40
C GLU A 124 -11.39 -3.46 6.86
N GLN A 125 -12.11 -4.30 7.61
CA GLN A 125 -11.83 -4.57 9.02
C GLN A 125 -10.42 -5.17 9.20
N ALA A 126 -10.05 -6.14 8.34
CA ALA A 126 -8.72 -6.74 8.37
C ALA A 126 -7.61 -5.72 8.07
N TRP A 127 -7.84 -4.79 7.15
CA TRP A 127 -6.89 -3.73 6.81
C TRP A 127 -6.77 -2.65 7.90
N ARG A 128 -7.92 -2.18 8.43
CA ARG A 128 -7.98 -1.16 9.50
C ARG A 128 -7.40 -1.61 10.83
N GLY A 129 -7.24 -2.91 11.04
CA GLY A 129 -6.46 -3.45 12.15
C GLY A 129 -4.97 -3.20 11.94
N ARG A 130 -4.18 -4.28 11.97
CA ARG A 130 -2.72 -4.20 11.97
C ARG A 130 -2.08 -3.59 10.70
N PRO A 131 -2.55 -3.85 9.47
CA PRO A 131 -1.90 -3.32 8.26
C PRO A 131 -1.87 -1.79 8.19
N LEU A 132 -3.00 -1.13 8.49
CA LEU A 132 -3.09 0.33 8.52
C LEU A 132 -2.21 0.93 9.62
N GLU A 133 -2.16 0.32 10.80
CA GLU A 133 -1.26 0.75 11.88
C GLU A 133 0.21 0.69 11.46
N ILE A 134 0.63 -0.40 10.79
CA ILE A 134 1.99 -0.53 10.27
C ILE A 134 2.27 0.55 9.22
N LEU A 135 1.34 0.79 8.29
CA LEU A 135 1.47 1.84 7.27
C LEU A 135 1.67 3.21 7.94
N MET A 136 0.78 3.59 8.84
CA MET A 136 0.84 4.88 9.54
C MET A 136 2.11 5.02 10.38
N GLN A 137 2.51 3.96 11.09
CA GLN A 137 3.76 3.93 11.84
C GLN A 137 4.95 4.20 10.93
N ARG A 138 5.02 3.54 9.77
CA ARG A 138 6.15 3.67 8.82
C ARG A 138 6.19 5.04 8.16
N LEU A 139 5.03 5.58 7.76
CA LEU A 139 4.94 6.91 7.16
C LEU A 139 5.48 8.00 8.09
N LEU A 140 5.12 7.93 9.38
CA LEU A 140 5.57 8.90 10.38
C LEU A 140 7.01 8.68 10.83
N GLN A 141 7.41 7.43 11.10
CA GLN A 141 8.78 7.13 11.58
C GLN A 141 9.85 7.39 10.53
N MET A 142 9.52 7.21 9.25
CA MET A 142 10.45 7.46 8.13
C MET A 142 10.27 8.87 7.53
N TYR A 143 9.53 9.75 8.21
CA TYR A 143 9.29 11.14 7.83
C TYR A 143 8.69 11.34 6.43
N VAL A 144 8.09 10.31 5.82
CA VAL A 144 7.34 10.47 4.57
C VAL A 144 6.20 11.47 4.80
N LEU A 145 5.54 11.35 5.96
CA LEU A 145 4.78 12.43 6.56
C LEU A 145 5.60 12.94 7.76
N PRO A 146 5.95 14.24 7.85
CA PRO A 146 5.33 15.37 7.16
C PRO A 146 6.02 15.83 5.87
N ASP A 147 7.12 15.23 5.40
CA ASP A 147 7.89 15.81 4.29
C ASP A 147 7.03 15.97 3.03
N LEU A 148 6.32 14.90 2.64
CA LEU A 148 5.48 14.83 1.43
C LEU A 148 4.18 15.65 1.56
N LEU A 149 3.42 15.41 2.63
CA LEU A 149 2.11 16.01 2.92
C LEU A 149 1.96 16.21 4.43
N ASP A 150 1.11 17.16 4.86
CA ASP A 150 0.81 17.32 6.29
C ASP A 150 -0.01 16.10 6.78
N PRO A 151 0.39 15.43 7.87
CA PRO A 151 -0.39 14.35 8.47
C PRO A 151 -1.85 14.74 8.77
N ARG A 152 -2.12 16.02 9.04
CA ARG A 152 -3.47 16.53 9.32
C ARG A 152 -4.35 16.57 8.07
N ASP A 153 -3.75 16.88 6.92
CA ASP A 153 -4.46 16.94 5.64
C ASP A 153 -4.73 15.54 5.08
N VAL A 154 -3.81 14.61 5.30
CA VAL A 154 -3.95 13.20 4.89
C VAL A 154 -4.96 12.48 5.79
N GLY A 155 -4.95 12.75 7.10
CA GLY A 155 -5.79 12.06 8.06
C GLY A 155 -5.54 10.54 8.05
N THR A 156 -6.60 9.76 8.27
CA THR A 156 -6.55 8.31 8.13
C THR A 156 -6.88 7.94 6.69
N PRO A 157 -5.99 7.23 5.97
CA PRO A 157 -6.28 6.76 4.61
C PRO A 157 -7.63 6.04 4.52
N GLU A 158 -8.38 6.31 3.45
CA GLU A 158 -9.70 5.70 3.20
C GLU A 158 -9.60 4.40 2.41
N ALA A 159 -8.51 4.22 1.64
CA ALA A 159 -8.30 3.05 0.78
C ALA A 159 -6.91 2.42 0.99
N GLN A 160 -6.84 1.10 0.79
CA GLN A 160 -5.59 0.36 0.84
C GLN A 160 -4.88 0.45 -0.52
N LEU A 161 -3.67 0.99 -0.52
CA LEU A 161 -2.79 1.04 -1.70
C LEU A 161 -1.74 -0.07 -1.62
N ASN A 162 -1.84 -1.05 -2.51
CA ASN A 162 -0.86 -2.12 -2.67
C ASN A 162 0.05 -1.81 -3.85
N LEU A 163 1.35 -2.03 -3.65
CA LEU A 163 2.37 -1.91 -4.68
C LEU A 163 2.94 -3.31 -4.94
N THR A 164 2.99 -3.74 -6.18
CA THR A 164 3.60 -5.02 -6.59
C THR A 164 4.64 -4.78 -7.69
N LEU A 165 5.70 -5.59 -7.67
CA LEU A 165 6.75 -5.54 -8.69
C LEU A 165 6.28 -6.31 -9.93
N SER A 166 6.57 -5.82 -11.14
CA SER A 166 6.07 -6.44 -12.39
C SER A 166 6.55 -7.89 -12.57
N GLY A 167 7.73 -8.23 -12.04
CA GLY A 167 8.25 -9.60 -12.06
C GLY A 167 7.74 -10.51 -10.94
N SER A 168 7.03 -9.97 -9.95
CA SER A 168 6.53 -10.70 -8.77
C SER A 168 5.12 -10.21 -8.40
N PRO A 169 4.10 -10.48 -9.23
CA PRO A 169 2.76 -9.94 -9.07
C PRO A 169 2.05 -10.41 -7.77
N ASP A 170 2.50 -11.53 -7.20
CA ASP A 170 1.95 -12.08 -5.96
C ASP A 170 2.58 -11.46 -4.69
N LEU A 171 3.64 -10.66 -4.83
CA LEU A 171 4.36 -10.08 -3.70
C LEU A 171 4.01 -8.60 -3.52
N ILE A 172 3.12 -8.33 -2.58
CA ILE A 172 2.81 -6.96 -2.14
C ILE A 172 3.99 -6.43 -1.34
N LEU A 173 4.51 -5.27 -1.75
CA LEU A 173 5.58 -4.58 -1.05
C LEU A 173 5.11 -4.10 0.32
N GLU A 174 5.87 -4.42 1.35
CA GLU A 174 5.65 -3.86 2.68
C GLU A 174 6.05 -2.37 2.69
N PRO A 175 5.25 -1.48 3.31
CA PRO A 175 5.59 -0.06 3.40
C PRO A 175 6.96 0.19 4.05
N GLY A 176 7.83 0.91 3.34
CA GLY A 176 9.19 1.23 3.77
C GLY A 176 10.21 0.10 3.61
N SER A 177 9.84 -1.01 2.95
CA SER A 177 10.80 -2.03 2.51
C SER A 177 11.85 -1.43 1.57
N ILE A 178 13.06 -2.00 1.59
CA ILE A 178 14.13 -1.61 0.66
C ILE A 178 14.09 -2.59 -0.50
N ILE A 179 13.98 -2.09 -1.72
CA ILE A 179 14.02 -2.89 -2.95
C ILE A 179 15.23 -2.52 -3.80
N SER A 180 15.65 -3.43 -4.68
CA SER A 180 16.71 -3.12 -5.64
C SER A 180 16.15 -2.23 -6.77
N PRO A 181 16.88 -1.19 -7.21
CA PRO A 181 16.55 -0.43 -8.42
C PRO A 181 16.32 -1.30 -9.67
N SER A 182 16.94 -2.48 -9.74
CA SER A 182 16.71 -3.45 -10.81
C SER A 182 15.28 -3.99 -10.83
N ASP A 183 14.68 -4.19 -9.66
CA ASP A 183 13.36 -4.82 -9.52
C ASP A 183 12.25 -3.83 -9.85
N ALA A 184 12.52 -2.54 -9.65
CA ALA A 184 11.67 -1.41 -10.05
C ALA A 184 12.15 -0.76 -11.35
N ARG A 185 12.86 -1.48 -12.23
CA ARG A 185 13.24 -0.95 -13.54
C ARG A 185 12.03 -0.70 -14.43
N GLU A 186 11.02 -1.57 -14.32
CA GLU A 186 9.71 -1.42 -14.94
C GLU A 186 8.70 -0.78 -13.98
N GLN A 187 7.58 -0.29 -14.52
CA GLN A 187 6.53 0.33 -13.73
C GLN A 187 5.93 -0.65 -12.70
N LEU A 188 5.66 -0.15 -11.50
CA LEU A 188 4.98 -0.91 -10.46
C LEU A 188 3.53 -1.18 -10.85
N GLU A 189 3.05 -2.37 -10.49
CA GLU A 189 1.63 -2.67 -10.51
C GLU A 189 0.97 -2.00 -9.29
N ILE A 190 -0.08 -1.23 -9.57
CA ILE A 190 -0.80 -0.45 -8.57
C ILE A 190 -2.18 -1.06 -8.37
N GLU A 191 -2.51 -1.41 -7.13
CA GLU A 191 -3.85 -1.83 -6.74
C GLU A 191 -4.39 -0.93 -5.63
N LEU A 192 -5.56 -0.34 -5.88
CA LEU A 192 -6.32 0.44 -4.91
C LEU A 192 -7.56 -0.36 -4.49
N VAL A 193 -7.53 -0.90 -3.28
CA VAL A 193 -8.70 -1.56 -2.70
C VAL A 193 -9.55 -0.51 -2.00
N LYS A 194 -10.67 -0.15 -2.65
CA LYS A 194 -11.68 0.78 -2.12
C LYS A 194 -12.80 0.01 -1.43
N PHE A 195 -13.33 0.60 -0.37
CA PHE A 195 -14.45 0.04 0.40
C PHE A 195 -15.80 0.72 0.10
N HIS A 196 -15.80 1.72 -0.81
CA HIS A 196 -16.99 2.45 -1.27
C HIS A 196 -17.31 2.14 -2.74
N GLU A 197 -18.58 2.29 -3.13
CA GLU A 197 -19.08 1.79 -4.42
C GLU A 197 -18.75 2.67 -5.62
N ASP A 198 -18.56 3.97 -5.40
CA ASP A 198 -18.47 4.91 -6.52
C ASP A 198 -17.18 4.70 -7.32
N SER A 199 -17.36 4.56 -8.63
CA SER A 199 -16.27 4.69 -9.59
C SER A 199 -15.77 6.13 -9.54
N ARG A 200 -14.47 6.31 -9.28
CA ARG A 200 -13.85 7.62 -9.16
C ARG A 200 -12.54 7.65 -9.92
N LEU A 201 -12.26 8.79 -10.54
CA LEU A 201 -10.99 9.08 -11.19
C LEU A 201 -9.96 9.46 -10.15
N HIS A 202 -8.77 8.90 -10.31
CA HIS A 202 -7.64 9.17 -9.46
C HIS A 202 -6.43 9.61 -10.27
N THR A 203 -5.59 10.41 -9.63
CA THR A 203 -4.27 10.78 -10.14
C THR A 203 -3.20 10.08 -9.30
N LEU A 204 -2.39 9.27 -9.96
CA LEU A 204 -1.22 8.60 -9.40
C LEU A 204 -0.03 9.53 -9.48
N VAL A 205 0.71 9.66 -8.37
CA VAL A 205 1.97 10.39 -8.31
C VAL A 205 3.00 9.57 -7.56
N MET A 206 4.15 9.33 -8.18
CA MET A 206 5.34 8.75 -7.56
C MET A 206 6.41 9.82 -7.42
N VAL A 207 6.93 10.00 -6.21
CA VAL A 207 7.89 11.06 -5.85
C VAL A 207 9.06 10.46 -5.09
N ASP A 208 10.27 10.85 -5.46
CA ASP A 208 11.48 10.70 -4.65
C ASP A 208 11.59 11.90 -3.71
N LEU A 209 11.67 11.66 -2.41
CA LEU A 209 11.78 12.70 -1.38
C LEU A 209 13.22 13.11 -1.08
N ASP A 210 14.20 12.35 -1.58
CA ASP A 210 15.59 12.43 -1.14
C ASP A 210 16.54 12.70 -2.32
N GLU A 211 16.06 13.34 -3.38
CA GLU A 211 16.90 13.72 -4.53
C GLU A 211 17.83 14.87 -4.13
N PRO A 212 19.17 14.74 -4.26
CA PRO A 212 20.09 15.79 -3.87
C PRO A 212 19.93 17.08 -4.70
N LEU A 213 19.94 18.22 -4.01
CA LEU A 213 20.01 19.55 -4.61
C LEU A 213 21.34 20.21 -4.23
N GLU A 214 22.36 19.95 -5.05
CA GLU A 214 23.74 20.41 -4.80
C GLU A 214 23.84 21.92 -4.59
N ALA A 215 23.11 22.70 -5.39
CA ALA A 215 23.17 24.17 -5.36
C ALA A 215 22.76 24.76 -4.01
N GLN A 216 21.90 24.06 -3.26
CA GLN A 216 21.40 24.50 -1.95
C GLN A 216 21.94 23.65 -0.80
N GLN A 217 22.73 22.61 -1.09
CA GLN A 217 23.21 21.63 -0.11
C GLN A 217 22.05 20.99 0.70
N THR A 218 20.93 20.74 0.03
CA THR A 218 19.70 20.16 0.60
C THR A 218 19.20 19.00 -0.26
N PHE A 219 18.06 18.42 0.11
CA PHE A 219 17.31 17.49 -0.73
C PHE A 219 16.07 18.16 -1.29
N ARG A 220 15.55 17.64 -2.40
CA ARG A 220 14.32 18.09 -3.05
C ARG A 220 13.44 16.91 -3.44
N GLU A 221 12.18 17.22 -3.69
CA GLU A 221 11.25 16.30 -4.32
C GLU A 221 11.56 16.16 -5.82
N GLN A 222 11.49 14.94 -6.34
CA GLN A 222 11.54 14.67 -7.77
C GLN A 222 10.42 13.72 -8.18
N PHE A 223 9.61 14.13 -9.15
CA PHE A 223 8.53 13.28 -9.66
C PHE A 223 9.10 12.22 -10.61
N HIS A 224 8.81 10.97 -10.30
CA HIS A 224 9.17 9.81 -11.11
C HIS A 224 8.06 9.43 -12.08
N TRP A 225 6.80 9.60 -11.68
CA TRP A 225 5.67 9.14 -12.46
C TRP A 225 4.39 9.89 -12.12
N VAL A 226 3.65 10.36 -13.12
CA VAL A 226 2.34 10.99 -12.93
C VAL A 226 1.36 10.51 -13.99
N VAL A 227 0.27 9.87 -13.55
CA VAL A 227 -0.83 9.44 -14.42
C VAL A 227 -2.14 9.93 -13.84
N ALA A 228 -2.81 10.81 -14.58
CA ALA A 228 -4.12 11.33 -14.21
C ALA A 228 -5.24 10.46 -14.80
N ASN A 229 -6.48 10.70 -14.35
CA ASN A 229 -7.70 10.12 -14.92
C ASN A 229 -7.76 8.59 -14.85
N LEU A 230 -7.10 7.95 -13.88
CA LEU A 230 -7.18 6.50 -13.69
C LEU A 230 -8.52 6.13 -13.05
N PRO A 231 -9.35 5.31 -13.72
CA PRO A 231 -10.60 4.85 -13.15
C PRO A 231 -10.33 3.74 -12.11
N PHE A 232 -10.88 3.91 -10.91
CA PHE A 232 -10.93 2.84 -9.91
C PHE A 232 -12.37 2.62 -9.44
N SER A 233 -12.76 1.35 -9.41
CA SER A 233 -14.07 0.89 -8.97
C SER A 233 -13.95 -0.44 -8.22
N LYS A 234 -15.06 -0.97 -7.68
CA LYS A 234 -15.05 -2.30 -7.02
C LYS A 234 -14.55 -3.42 -7.93
N SER A 235 -14.90 -3.38 -9.22
CA SER A 235 -14.47 -4.37 -10.20
C SER A 235 -13.12 -4.05 -10.84
N GLN A 236 -12.64 -2.82 -10.72
CA GLN A 236 -11.37 -2.34 -11.24
C GLN A 236 -10.52 -1.78 -10.10
N SER A 237 -9.92 -2.69 -9.31
CA SER A 237 -8.98 -2.33 -8.25
C SER A 237 -7.56 -2.11 -8.77
N LYS A 238 -7.17 -2.80 -9.85
CA LYS A 238 -5.85 -2.67 -10.46
C LYS A 238 -5.82 -1.53 -11.47
N ALA A 239 -4.78 -0.70 -11.40
CA ALA A 239 -4.54 0.35 -12.35
C ALA A 239 -4.11 -0.23 -13.70
N ASN A 240 -4.71 0.29 -14.77
CA ASN A 240 -4.18 0.13 -16.12
C ASN A 240 -3.81 1.51 -16.64
N THR A 241 -2.53 1.72 -16.91
CA THR A 241 -1.99 3.04 -17.28
C THR A 241 -2.48 3.51 -18.64
N ALA A 242 -2.89 2.57 -19.50
CA ALA A 242 -3.52 2.85 -20.79
C ALA A 242 -4.91 3.47 -20.66
N ASP A 243 -5.60 3.28 -19.53
CA ASP A 243 -6.92 3.87 -19.29
C ASP A 243 -6.82 5.31 -18.75
N GLY A 244 -5.61 5.74 -18.38
CA GLY A 244 -5.31 7.07 -17.84
C GLY A 244 -4.64 8.02 -18.83
N LEU A 245 -4.36 9.23 -18.34
CA LEU A 245 -3.59 10.26 -19.03
C LEU A 245 -2.21 10.35 -18.40
N VAL A 246 -1.18 9.88 -19.11
CA VAL A 246 0.21 9.98 -18.66
C VAL A 246 0.69 11.42 -18.79
N LEU A 247 0.83 12.13 -17.67
CA LEU A 247 1.36 13.49 -17.61
C LEU A 247 2.88 13.49 -17.50
N LEU A 248 3.43 12.55 -16.73
CA LEU A 248 4.87 12.27 -16.66
C LEU A 248 5.09 10.77 -16.81
N PRO A 249 5.86 10.31 -17.80
CA PRO A 249 6.17 8.90 -17.97
C PRO A 249 7.00 8.38 -16.80
N TYR A 250 6.88 7.09 -16.51
CA TYR A 250 7.65 6.44 -15.45
C TYR A 250 9.15 6.56 -15.71
N ILE A 251 9.90 6.89 -14.66
CA ILE A 251 11.35 6.72 -14.61
C ILE A 251 11.68 5.85 -13.40
N PRO A 252 12.52 4.81 -13.56
CA PRO A 252 12.87 3.92 -12.48
C PRO A 252 13.65 4.64 -11.37
N PRO A 253 13.56 4.17 -10.11
CA PRO A 253 14.39 4.64 -9.00
C PRO A 253 15.88 4.65 -9.38
N HIS A 254 16.56 5.78 -9.13
CA HIS A 254 17.97 5.96 -9.48
C HIS A 254 18.75 6.71 -8.39
N PRO A 255 18.72 6.20 -7.13
CA PRO A 255 19.44 6.81 -6.03
C PRO A 255 20.94 6.87 -6.35
N ALA A 256 21.50 8.08 -6.34
CA ALA A 256 22.87 8.31 -6.77
C ALA A 256 23.90 7.63 -5.85
N ARG A 257 25.07 7.33 -6.40
CA ARG A 257 26.12 6.68 -5.62
C ARG A 257 26.56 7.60 -4.48
N GLY A 258 26.61 7.06 -3.26
CA GLY A 258 27.04 7.80 -2.07
C GLY A 258 25.93 8.57 -1.35
N THR A 259 24.70 8.59 -1.87
CA THR A 259 23.53 9.07 -1.12
C THR A 259 23.00 7.99 -0.17
N PRO A 260 22.22 8.37 0.87
CA PRO A 260 21.48 7.40 1.67
C PRO A 260 20.41 6.66 0.83
N ALA A 261 19.67 5.74 1.44
CA ALA A 261 18.52 5.15 0.77
C ALA A 261 17.43 6.21 0.53
N HIS A 262 16.97 6.35 -0.71
CA HIS A 262 15.93 7.29 -1.10
C HIS A 262 14.54 6.74 -0.80
N ARG A 263 13.61 7.59 -0.38
CA ARG A 263 12.21 7.27 -0.11
C ARG A 263 11.35 7.59 -1.33
N TYR A 264 10.82 6.54 -1.95
CA TYR A 264 9.90 6.64 -3.08
C TYR A 264 8.46 6.50 -2.59
N ALA A 265 7.77 7.64 -2.46
CA ALA A 265 6.37 7.68 -2.09
C ALA A 265 5.48 7.53 -3.32
N VAL A 266 4.47 6.68 -3.22
CA VAL A 266 3.43 6.50 -4.23
C VAL A 266 2.10 6.89 -3.60
N VAL A 267 1.47 7.91 -4.17
CA VAL A 267 0.20 8.45 -3.68
C VAL A 267 -0.84 8.41 -4.78
N LEU A 268 -2.01 7.88 -4.46
CA LEU A 268 -3.20 8.01 -5.28
C LEU A 268 -4.08 9.10 -4.69
N PHE A 269 -4.38 10.10 -5.50
CA PHE A 269 -5.28 11.18 -5.16
C PHE A 269 -6.62 11.00 -5.87
N GLU A 270 -7.71 11.14 -5.14
CA GLU A 270 -9.03 11.34 -5.73
C GLU A 270 -9.12 12.72 -6.39
N GLN A 271 -9.64 12.77 -7.61
CA GLN A 271 -9.82 14.00 -8.36
C GLN A 271 -11.03 14.81 -7.87
N GLY A 272 -11.11 16.09 -8.25
CA GLY A 272 -12.19 16.98 -7.83
C GLY A 272 -13.60 16.50 -8.20
N GLU A 273 -14.61 17.12 -7.60
CA GLU A 273 -16.03 16.80 -7.80
C GLU A 273 -16.36 15.32 -7.48
N GLY A 274 -15.77 14.78 -6.41
CA GLY A 274 -15.96 13.39 -6.00
C GLY A 274 -15.37 12.39 -7.00
N GLY A 275 -14.26 12.73 -7.66
CA GLY A 275 -13.60 11.89 -8.64
C GLY A 275 -14.21 11.91 -10.04
N LEU A 276 -15.07 12.88 -10.35
CA LEU A 276 -15.69 13.00 -11.68
C LEU A 276 -14.92 13.96 -12.60
N LYS A 277 -14.25 14.96 -12.02
CA LYS A 277 -13.54 15.99 -12.78
C LYS A 277 -12.27 15.42 -13.41
N ARG A 278 -12.24 15.33 -14.75
CA ARG A 278 -11.04 14.95 -15.49
C ARG A 278 -9.99 16.05 -15.47
N LEU A 279 -8.72 15.67 -15.36
CA LEU A 279 -7.59 16.56 -15.56
C LEU A 279 -7.24 16.63 -17.04
N GLU A 280 -6.89 17.83 -17.50
CA GLU A 280 -6.41 18.08 -18.86
C GLU A 280 -4.91 17.81 -18.98
N ALA A 281 -4.45 17.57 -20.20
CA ALA A 281 -3.03 17.41 -20.49
C ALA A 281 -2.29 18.71 -20.19
N THR A 282 -1.49 18.68 -19.14
CA THR A 282 -0.67 19.81 -18.69
C THR A 282 0.78 19.36 -18.64
N ASN A 283 1.71 20.26 -18.96
CA ASN A 283 3.12 19.96 -18.82
C ASN A 283 3.50 20.01 -17.32
N VAL A 284 3.83 18.85 -16.75
CA VAL A 284 4.25 18.73 -15.35
C VAL A 284 5.77 18.59 -15.33
N SER A 285 6.47 19.44 -14.57
CA SER A 285 7.92 19.32 -14.40
C SER A 285 8.25 18.21 -13.39
N ARG A 286 9.38 17.53 -13.57
CA ARG A 286 9.88 16.58 -12.55
C ARG A 286 10.32 17.25 -11.26
N ASP A 287 10.69 18.52 -11.33
CA ASP A 287 11.11 19.32 -10.16
C ASP A 287 9.91 20.01 -9.48
N SER A 288 8.69 19.56 -9.74
CA SER A 288 7.47 20.10 -9.12
C SER A 288 7.38 19.66 -7.66
N VAL A 289 6.78 20.50 -6.83
CA VAL A 289 6.47 20.19 -5.42
C VAL A 289 5.06 19.64 -5.32
N LEU A 290 4.90 18.49 -4.66
CA LEU A 290 3.63 17.76 -4.58
C LEU A 290 2.52 18.59 -3.94
N ARG A 291 2.80 19.30 -2.85
CA ARG A 291 1.83 20.16 -2.17
C ARG A 291 1.22 21.21 -3.10
N ASN A 292 2.05 21.80 -3.96
CA ASN A 292 1.61 22.79 -4.94
C ASN A 292 0.76 22.14 -6.03
N PHE A 293 1.18 20.96 -6.52
CA PHE A 293 0.43 20.19 -7.52
C PHE A 293 -0.96 19.78 -7.00
N VAL A 294 -1.03 19.30 -5.76
CA VAL A 294 -2.28 18.92 -5.09
C VAL A 294 -3.22 20.10 -4.95
N ALA A 295 -2.72 21.25 -4.48
CA ALA A 295 -3.51 22.47 -4.32
C ALA A 295 -4.01 23.01 -5.67
N GLN A 296 -3.15 23.01 -6.71
CA GLN A 296 -3.48 23.50 -8.05
C GLN A 296 -4.62 22.69 -8.69
N HIS A 297 -4.64 21.38 -8.50
CA HIS A 297 -5.61 20.48 -9.13
C HIS A 297 -6.78 20.10 -8.21
N GLY A 298 -6.82 20.57 -6.97
CA GLY A 298 -7.88 20.27 -6.00
C GLY A 298 -7.95 18.77 -5.68
N LEU A 299 -6.79 18.13 -5.54
CA LEU A 299 -6.66 16.69 -5.34
C LEU A 299 -6.80 16.32 -3.85
N ARG A 300 -7.40 15.17 -3.55
CA ARG A 300 -7.54 14.64 -2.17
C ARG A 300 -6.79 13.33 -2.01
N PRO A 301 -5.89 13.16 -1.03
CA PRO A 301 -5.18 11.89 -0.84
C PRO A 301 -6.17 10.76 -0.52
N ALA A 302 -6.13 9.68 -1.30
CA ALA A 302 -7.03 8.52 -1.13
C ALA A 302 -6.28 7.29 -0.61
N GLY A 303 -5.07 7.04 -1.14
CA GLY A 303 -4.20 5.96 -0.72
C GLY A 303 -2.74 6.37 -0.83
N ILE A 304 -1.93 5.90 0.11
CA ILE A 304 -0.50 6.18 0.18
C ILE A 304 0.25 4.90 0.55
N SER A 305 1.37 4.67 -0.14
CA SER A 305 2.34 3.64 0.19
C SER A 305 3.71 4.12 -0.26
N PHE A 306 4.77 3.47 0.20
CA PHE A 306 6.12 3.87 -0.19
C PHE A 306 7.08 2.70 -0.01
N PHE A 307 8.19 2.79 -0.71
CA PHE A 307 9.33 1.90 -0.55
C PHE A 307 10.61 2.74 -0.55
N ARG A 308 11.74 2.09 -0.31
CA ARG A 308 13.05 2.72 -0.38
C ARG A 308 13.92 2.00 -1.39
N ALA A 309 14.83 2.71 -2.02
CA ALA A 309 15.86 2.11 -2.84
C ALA A 309 17.21 2.75 -2.52
N SER A 310 18.27 1.96 -2.66
CA SER A 310 19.65 2.42 -2.47
C SER A 310 20.43 2.19 -3.76
N TRP A 311 21.57 2.87 -3.90
CA TRP A 311 22.44 2.67 -5.05
C TRP A 311 22.88 1.20 -5.17
N THR A 312 22.75 0.68 -6.39
CA THR A 312 23.31 -0.58 -6.87
C THR A 312 23.88 -0.35 -8.26
N GLU A 313 24.64 -1.31 -8.81
CA GLU A 313 25.21 -1.20 -10.15
C GLU A 313 24.13 -0.99 -11.24
N ALA A 314 22.91 -1.48 -11.00
CA ALA A 314 21.77 -1.27 -11.89
C ALA A 314 21.37 0.20 -12.05
N VAL A 315 21.70 1.06 -11.08
CA VAL A 315 21.45 2.52 -11.17
C VAL A 315 22.31 3.13 -12.27
N ASP A 316 23.56 2.72 -12.40
CA ASP A 316 24.46 3.23 -13.44
C ASP A 316 23.93 2.86 -14.85
N ASP A 317 23.34 1.67 -14.98
CA ASP A 317 22.63 1.27 -16.19
C ASP A 317 21.39 2.14 -16.46
N ILE A 318 20.63 2.51 -15.43
CA ILE A 318 19.47 3.41 -15.56
C ILE A 318 19.91 4.80 -16.03
N TYR A 319 20.98 5.37 -15.46
CA TYR A 319 21.52 6.66 -15.88
C TYR A 319 21.93 6.65 -17.36
N ARG A 320 22.61 5.59 -17.79
CA ARG A 320 23.05 5.42 -19.18
C ARG A 320 21.89 5.14 -20.14
N ASP A 321 21.00 4.23 -19.79
CA ASP A 321 20.00 3.66 -20.70
C ASP A 321 18.72 4.50 -20.75
N VAL A 322 18.28 5.04 -19.61
CA VAL A 322 17.02 5.78 -19.47
C VAL A 322 17.27 7.29 -19.45
N LEU A 323 18.10 7.77 -18.51
CA LEU A 323 18.32 9.21 -18.31
C LEU A 323 19.23 9.84 -19.37
N LYS A 324 20.05 9.02 -20.03
CA LYS A 324 21.10 9.44 -20.99
C LYS A 324 22.08 10.44 -20.39
N GLN A 325 22.42 10.25 -19.12
CA GLN A 325 23.31 11.11 -18.34
C GLN A 325 24.40 10.29 -17.66
N THR A 326 25.49 10.95 -17.26
CA THR A 326 26.52 10.32 -16.43
C THR A 326 26.04 10.25 -14.98
N PRO A 327 26.14 9.10 -14.31
CA PRO A 327 25.71 8.97 -12.92
C PRO A 327 26.54 9.88 -12.01
N PRO A 328 25.91 10.71 -11.16
CA PRO A 328 26.62 11.47 -10.16
C PRO A 328 27.15 10.54 -9.06
N ASN A 329 28.28 10.92 -8.47
CA ASN A 329 28.93 10.17 -7.41
C ASN A 329 29.27 11.12 -6.27
N TYR A 330 28.51 10.98 -5.19
CA TYR A 330 28.63 11.82 -4.00
C TYR A 330 29.65 11.23 -3.02
N GLY A 331 30.51 12.09 -2.51
CA GLY A 331 31.41 11.76 -1.41
C GLY A 331 30.72 11.87 -0.06
N VAL A 332 31.38 11.34 0.97
CA VAL A 332 30.96 11.63 2.35
C VAL A 332 31.19 13.12 2.62
N PRO A 333 30.20 13.85 3.18
CA PRO A 333 30.40 15.25 3.52
C PRO A 333 31.59 15.39 4.49
N PRO A 334 32.44 16.41 4.31
CA PRO A 334 33.61 16.59 5.17
C PRO A 334 33.14 16.81 6.62
N THR A 335 33.69 16.02 7.54
CA THR A 335 33.41 16.21 8.96
C THR A 335 34.06 17.52 9.42
N LEU A 336 33.25 18.43 9.98
CA LEU A 336 33.77 19.63 10.62
C LEU A 336 34.62 19.20 11.82
N ARG A 337 35.91 19.47 11.73
CA ARG A 337 36.87 19.19 12.78
C ARG A 337 36.63 20.14 13.95
N SER A 338 36.02 19.65 15.02
CA SER A 338 35.81 20.40 16.27
C SER A 338 37.11 20.81 16.96
N ASP A 339 38.22 20.17 16.59
CA ASP A 339 39.55 20.50 17.10
C ASP A 339 40.24 21.60 16.29
N ILE A 340 39.60 22.19 15.27
CA ILE A 340 40.17 23.26 14.45
C ILE A 340 39.29 24.51 14.52
N GLY A 341 39.90 25.65 14.84
CA GLY A 341 39.25 26.94 14.87
C GLY A 341 39.03 27.51 13.46
N PRO A 342 38.23 28.59 13.32
CA PRO A 342 38.00 29.27 12.04
C PRO A 342 39.29 29.74 11.34
N ASP A 343 40.39 29.87 12.08
CA ASP A 343 41.73 30.24 11.63
C ASP A 343 42.57 29.05 11.14
N GLY A 344 42.00 27.84 11.11
CA GLY A 344 42.69 26.61 10.69
C GLY A 344 43.67 26.06 11.72
N ARG A 345 43.71 26.63 12.94
CA ARG A 345 44.62 26.17 14.01
C ARG A 345 43.90 25.23 14.96
N LYS A 346 44.67 24.31 15.56
CA LYS A 346 44.11 23.40 16.55
C LYS A 346 43.65 24.16 17.80
N ILE A 347 42.39 23.97 18.20
CA ILE A 347 41.85 24.46 19.46
C ILE A 347 42.45 23.59 20.56
N ASN A 348 43.20 24.20 21.48
CA ASN A 348 43.72 23.48 22.64
C ASN A 348 42.54 23.09 23.55
N VAL A 349 42.33 21.78 23.71
CA VAL A 349 41.24 21.13 24.47
C VAL A 349 41.16 21.61 25.94
N TYR A 350 42.22 22.25 26.46
CA TYR A 350 42.31 22.73 27.84
C TYR A 350 41.99 24.22 28.04
N LYS A 351 41.60 24.97 27.00
CA LYS A 351 41.10 26.35 27.18
C LYS A 351 39.58 26.33 27.28
N ASN A 352 39.07 26.03 28.47
CA ASN A 352 37.71 26.40 28.84
C ASN A 352 37.62 27.94 28.81
N TYR A 353 36.71 28.50 28.01
CA TYR A 353 36.25 29.88 28.13
C TYR A 353 34.91 29.90 28.86
#